data_AF-A0AAE6XSR7-F1
#
_entry.id   AF-A0AAE6XSR7-F1
#
_cell.length_a   1.000
_cell.length_b   1.000
_cell.length_c   1.000
_cell.angle_alpha   90.00
_cell.angle_beta   90.00
_cell.angle_gamma   90.00
#
_symmetry.space_group_name_H-M   'P 1'
#
loop_
_entity.id
_entity.type
_entity.pdbx_description
1 polymer ?
#
loop_
_entity_poly.entity_id
_entity_poly.type
_entity_poly.pdbx_seq_one_letter_code
_entity_poly.pdbx_strand_id
1 'polypeptide(L)'
;MSGPGPVRSPARRVPRAGPRGASAPLAVFAAAYAACLLLAPDPRWALGGIAAAAAGAGAIVAVDRLRAPRARVPSRAGAASIQLTAAAQGVALVVALVVALTAGSWWAVLPVLLTAVCVHVAALLIALRRSADVAALVVVLAAAIVAWSLSPTSMREAWTLGGGAAAGMCIGYLIVLRLPRRRVAAAGTPRADLPVGAADGASASSGQ
;
A
#
# COMPACT_ATOMS: atom_id res chain seq x y z
N MET A 1 -45.90 33.57 8.79
CA MET A 1 -45.26 32.91 7.63
C MET A 1 -43.96 32.30 8.11
N SER A 2 -43.98 31.00 8.42
CA SER A 2 -42.83 30.28 8.98
C SER A 2 -42.05 29.66 7.81
N GLY A 3 -40.81 30.10 7.60
CA GLY A 3 -39.96 29.60 6.52
C GLY A 3 -39.52 28.14 6.76
N PRO A 4 -39.28 27.35 5.70
CA PRO A 4 -38.87 25.96 5.84
C PRO A 4 -37.45 25.88 6.41
N GLY A 5 -37.30 25.16 7.52
CA GLY A 5 -36.01 24.94 8.18
C GLY A 5 -35.03 24.16 7.29
N PRO A 6 -33.71 24.34 7.50
CA PRO A 6 -32.69 23.69 6.69
C PRO A 6 -32.74 22.17 6.89
N VAL A 7 -33.01 21.45 5.79
CA VAL A 7 -32.98 19.99 5.71
C VAL A 7 -31.55 19.52 5.98
N ARG A 8 -31.29 19.00 7.17
CA ARG A 8 -30.04 18.31 7.50
C ARG A 8 -29.94 17.05 6.64
N SER A 9 -29.19 17.13 5.55
CA SER A 9 -28.80 15.95 4.77
C SER A 9 -28.13 14.94 5.68
N PRO A 10 -28.56 13.67 5.71
CA PRO A 10 -27.87 12.65 6.48
C PRO A 10 -26.48 12.48 5.88
N ALA A 11 -25.46 12.91 6.63
CA ALA A 11 -24.07 12.64 6.31
C ALA A 11 -23.92 11.12 6.17
N ARG A 12 -23.91 10.65 4.92
CA ARG A 12 -23.69 9.25 4.56
C ARG A 12 -22.35 8.88 5.19
N ARG A 13 -22.37 8.14 6.30
CA ARG A 13 -21.16 7.62 6.93
C ARG A 13 -20.52 6.68 5.92
N VAL A 14 -19.61 7.22 5.12
CA VAL A 14 -18.71 6.40 4.32
C VAL A 14 -17.98 5.52 5.33
N PRO A 15 -18.06 4.20 5.23
CA PRO A 15 -17.28 3.32 6.09
C PRO A 15 -15.83 3.69 5.88
N ARG A 16 -15.25 4.41 6.84
CA ARG A 16 -13.80 4.62 6.88
C ARG A 16 -13.25 3.26 7.25
N ALA A 17 -12.96 2.43 6.25
CA ALA A 17 -12.17 1.24 6.43
C ALA A 17 -10.87 1.70 7.09
N GLY A 18 -10.76 1.49 8.40
CA GLY A 18 -9.61 1.93 9.16
C GLY A 18 -8.35 1.22 8.66
N PRO A 19 -7.15 1.73 8.97
CA PRO A 19 -5.88 1.08 8.62
C PRO A 19 -5.78 -0.39 9.05
N ARG A 20 -6.59 -0.80 10.04
CA ARG A 20 -6.75 -2.19 10.50
C ARG A 20 -7.39 -3.13 9.46
N GLY A 21 -8.30 -2.63 8.61
CA GLY A 21 -9.01 -3.45 7.62
C GLY A 21 -8.14 -3.95 6.47
N ALA A 22 -7.09 -3.22 6.09
CA ALA A 22 -6.17 -3.61 5.02
C ALA A 22 -4.99 -4.48 5.52
N SER A 23 -4.79 -4.58 6.84
CA SER A 23 -3.63 -5.28 7.41
C SER A 23 -3.76 -6.81 7.34
N ALA A 24 -4.97 -7.34 7.57
CA ALA A 24 -5.23 -8.77 7.52
C ALA A 24 -5.00 -9.37 6.11
N PRO A 25 -5.57 -8.83 5.01
CA PRO A 25 -5.34 -9.41 3.69
C PRO A 25 -3.87 -9.30 3.26
N LEU A 26 -3.17 -8.21 3.59
CA LEU A 26 -1.73 -8.08 3.31
C LEU A 26 -0.89 -9.15 4.03
N ALA A 27 -1.24 -9.51 5.26
CA ALA A 27 -0.56 -10.57 5.98
C ALA A 27 -0.82 -11.95 5.35
N VAL A 28 -2.06 -12.21 4.90
CA VAL A 28 -2.41 -13.43 4.17
C VAL A 28 -1.62 -13.52 2.86
N PHE A 29 -1.55 -12.44 2.08
CA PHE A 29 -0.75 -12.42 0.85
C PHE A 29 0.74 -12.59 1.14
N ALA A 30 1.27 -11.93 2.16
CA ALA A 30 2.67 -12.10 2.56
C ALA A 30 2.98 -13.57 2.89
N ALA A 31 2.11 -14.24 3.65
CA ALA A 31 2.26 -15.66 3.98
C ALA A 31 2.14 -16.55 2.74
N ALA A 32 1.17 -16.29 1.86
CA ALA A 32 0.97 -17.04 0.63
C ALA A 32 2.18 -16.94 -0.31
N TYR A 33 2.75 -15.74 -0.49
CA TYR A 33 3.96 -15.56 -1.29
C TYR A 33 5.21 -16.11 -0.61
N ALA A 34 5.30 -16.02 0.72
CA ALA A 34 6.40 -16.63 1.48
C ALA A 34 6.39 -18.16 1.38
N ALA A 35 5.23 -18.80 1.18
CA ALA A 35 5.15 -20.23 0.94
C ALA A 35 5.94 -20.67 -0.32
N CYS A 36 6.17 -19.77 -1.28
CA CYS A 36 7.05 -20.07 -2.42
C CYS A 36 8.50 -20.34 -2.02
N LEU A 37 8.96 -19.88 -0.84
CA LEU A 37 10.29 -20.22 -0.32
C LEU A 37 10.43 -21.72 -0.01
N LEU A 38 9.32 -22.39 0.29
CA LEU A 38 9.29 -23.84 0.52
C LEU A 38 9.52 -24.64 -0.77
N LEU A 39 9.41 -23.99 -1.93
CA LEU A 39 9.64 -24.59 -3.24
C LEU A 39 11.11 -24.45 -3.70
N ALA A 40 11.96 -23.81 -2.89
CA ALA A 40 13.38 -23.64 -3.21
C ALA A 40 14.04 -25.00 -3.47
N PRO A 41 14.73 -25.16 -4.62
CA PRO A 41 15.34 -26.45 -4.96
C PRO A 41 16.55 -26.77 -4.07
N ASP A 42 17.22 -25.75 -3.54
CA ASP A 42 18.34 -25.90 -2.60
C ASP A 42 18.46 -24.66 -1.69
N PRO A 43 19.29 -24.70 -0.61
CA PRO A 43 19.39 -23.61 0.36
C PRO A 43 19.82 -22.26 -0.22
N ARG A 44 20.59 -22.25 -1.32
CA ARG A 44 21.07 -20.99 -1.92
C ARG A 44 19.91 -20.20 -2.53
N TRP A 45 18.93 -20.89 -3.10
CA TRP A 45 17.73 -20.28 -3.64
C TRP A 45 16.79 -19.82 -2.54
N ALA A 46 16.67 -20.56 -1.44
CA ALA A 46 15.91 -20.12 -0.27
C ALA A 46 16.49 -18.81 0.30
N LEU A 47 17.82 -18.73 0.43
CA LEU A 47 18.52 -17.51 0.82
C LEU A 47 18.30 -16.37 -0.20
N GLY A 48 18.36 -16.66 -1.49
CA GLY A 48 18.05 -15.71 -2.55
C GLY A 48 16.62 -15.15 -2.47
N GLY A 49 15.64 -16.00 -2.20
CA GLY A 49 14.25 -15.59 -1.98
C GLY A 49 14.05 -14.73 -0.73
N ILE A 50 14.73 -15.08 0.38
CA ILE A 50 14.74 -14.26 1.61
C ILE A 50 15.39 -12.89 1.35
N ALA A 51 16.51 -12.87 0.63
CA ALA A 51 17.18 -11.62 0.24
C ALA A 51 16.28 -10.76 -0.66
N ALA A 52 15.58 -11.38 -1.62
CA ALA A 52 14.59 -10.69 -2.45
C ALA A 52 13.43 -10.12 -1.61
N ALA A 53 12.95 -10.85 -0.60
CA ALA A 53 11.94 -10.37 0.33
C ALA A 53 12.44 -9.16 1.15
N ALA A 54 13.67 -9.24 1.68
CA ALA A 54 14.28 -8.14 2.41
C ALA A 54 14.46 -6.90 1.52
N ALA A 55 14.92 -7.08 0.27
CA ALA A 55 15.07 -6.01 -0.71
C ALA A 55 13.72 -5.37 -1.07
N GLY A 56 12.69 -6.19 -1.31
CA GLY A 56 11.33 -5.73 -1.57
C GLY A 56 10.77 -4.89 -0.41
N ALA A 57 10.85 -5.40 0.82
CA ALA A 57 10.40 -4.68 2.01
C ALA A 57 11.20 -3.38 2.22
N GLY A 58 12.53 -3.45 2.08
CA GLY A 58 13.45 -2.32 2.21
C GLY A 58 13.14 -1.21 1.20
N ALA A 59 12.85 -1.54 -0.06
CA ALA A 59 12.50 -0.58 -1.09
C ALA A 59 11.22 0.20 -0.74
N ILE A 60 10.17 -0.48 -0.27
CA ILE A 60 8.92 0.19 0.15
C ILE A 60 9.19 1.15 1.31
N VAL A 61 9.86 0.66 2.35
CA VAL A 61 10.12 1.45 3.58
C VAL A 61 11.05 2.62 3.28
N ALA A 62 12.09 2.44 2.46
CA ALA A 62 13.00 3.51 2.07
C ALA A 62 12.30 4.61 1.27
N VAL A 63 11.51 4.23 0.26
CA VAL A 63 10.77 5.20 -0.57
C VAL A 63 9.70 5.95 0.22
N ASP A 64 9.02 5.28 1.16
CA ASP A 64 8.07 5.93 2.06
C ASP A 64 8.75 6.94 2.99
N ARG A 65 9.95 6.63 3.51
CA ARG A 65 10.70 7.54 4.38
C ARG A 65 11.34 8.72 3.65
N LEU A 66 11.79 8.53 2.41
CA LEU A 66 12.47 9.57 1.62
C LEU A 66 11.50 10.59 1.02
N ARG A 67 10.21 10.24 0.85
CA ARG A 67 9.22 11.11 0.21
C ARG A 67 8.19 11.58 1.22
N ALA A 68 7.94 12.89 1.26
CA ALA A 68 6.86 13.45 2.07
C ALA A 68 5.52 12.77 1.72
N PRO A 69 4.70 12.39 2.72
CA PRO A 69 3.48 11.64 2.49
C PRO A 69 2.48 12.47 1.67
N ARG A 70 2.36 12.14 0.39
CA ARG A 70 1.37 12.71 -0.54
C ARG A 70 0.29 11.68 -0.85
N ALA A 71 -0.49 11.28 0.14
CA ALA A 71 -1.67 10.47 -0.12
C ALA A 71 -2.85 11.38 -0.48
N ARG A 72 -3.41 11.23 -1.68
CA ARG A 72 -4.65 11.91 -2.06
C ARG A 72 -5.87 11.08 -1.63
N VAL A 73 -6.98 11.78 -1.40
CA VAL A 73 -8.29 11.13 -1.27
C VAL A 73 -8.70 10.67 -2.68
N PRO A 74 -9.01 9.39 -2.89
CA PRO A 74 -9.37 8.89 -4.21
C PRO A 74 -10.71 9.51 -4.66
N SER A 75 -10.82 9.78 -5.97
CA SER A 75 -12.11 10.14 -6.60
C SER A 75 -13.06 8.94 -6.58
N ARG A 76 -14.36 9.15 -6.84
CA ARG A 76 -15.32 8.03 -6.95
C ARG A 76 -14.88 7.01 -8.01
N ALA A 77 -14.38 7.48 -9.15
CA ALA A 77 -13.83 6.62 -10.20
C ALA A 77 -12.57 5.87 -9.74
N GLY A 78 -11.67 6.54 -9.00
CA GLY A 78 -10.48 5.90 -8.44
C GLY A 78 -10.80 4.85 -7.37
N ALA A 79 -11.82 5.07 -6.54
CA ALA A 79 -12.28 4.06 -5.59
C ALA A 79 -12.90 2.85 -6.31
N ALA A 80 -13.68 3.10 -7.37
CA ALA A 80 -14.27 2.05 -8.19
C ALA A 80 -13.20 1.23 -8.93
N SER A 81 -12.14 1.86 -9.46
CA SER A 81 -11.04 1.13 -10.12
C SER A 81 -10.26 0.24 -9.16
N ILE A 82 -10.01 0.69 -7.93
CA ILE A 82 -9.39 -0.14 -6.88
C ILE A 82 -10.26 -1.35 -6.57
N GLN A 83 -11.58 -1.16 -6.41
CA GLN A 83 -12.51 -2.27 -6.14
C GLN A 83 -12.59 -3.25 -7.32
N LEU A 84 -12.68 -2.74 -8.55
CA LEU A 84 -12.74 -3.56 -9.75
C LEU A 84 -11.47 -4.39 -9.93
N THR A 85 -10.30 -3.78 -9.75
CA THR A 85 -9.03 -4.50 -9.85
C THR A 85 -8.85 -5.52 -8.73
N ALA A 86 -9.31 -5.22 -7.51
CA ALA A 86 -9.32 -6.20 -6.41
C ALA A 86 -10.25 -7.39 -6.70
N ALA A 87 -11.44 -7.14 -7.25
CA ALA A 87 -12.34 -8.21 -7.67
C ALA A 87 -11.76 -9.04 -8.82
N ALA A 88 -11.17 -8.36 -9.81
CA ALA A 88 -10.50 -9.00 -10.95
C ALA A 88 -9.31 -9.87 -10.50
N GLN A 89 -8.54 -9.47 -9.48
CA GLN A 89 -7.52 -10.31 -8.87
C GLN A 89 -8.10 -11.60 -8.29
N GLY A 90 -9.22 -11.51 -7.56
CA GLY A 90 -9.90 -12.68 -7.01
C GLY A 90 -10.33 -13.65 -8.11
N VAL A 91 -10.93 -13.13 -9.18
CA VAL A 91 -11.31 -13.93 -10.35
C VAL A 91 -10.08 -14.54 -11.05
N ALA A 92 -9.03 -13.75 -11.26
CA ALA A 92 -7.80 -14.20 -11.88
C ALA A 92 -7.13 -15.34 -11.09
N LEU A 93 -7.15 -15.27 -9.75
CA LEU A 93 -6.66 -16.34 -8.88
C LEU A 93 -7.46 -17.63 -9.07
N VAL A 94 -8.79 -17.54 -9.08
CA VAL A 94 -9.67 -18.72 -9.29
C VAL A 94 -9.43 -19.32 -10.66
N VAL A 95 -9.39 -18.50 -11.71
CA VAL A 95 -9.14 -18.96 -13.09
C VAL A 95 -7.75 -19.60 -13.20
N ALA A 96 -6.72 -18.96 -12.65
CA ALA A 96 -5.36 -19.50 -12.66
C ALA A 96 -5.29 -20.85 -11.95
N LEU A 97 -5.97 -21.01 -10.81
CA LEU A 97 -6.02 -22.27 -10.08
C LEU A 97 -6.77 -23.37 -10.86
N VAL A 98 -7.92 -23.04 -11.45
CA VAL A 98 -8.69 -24.00 -12.28
C VAL A 98 -7.88 -24.45 -13.49
N VAL A 99 -7.25 -23.52 -14.20
CA VAL A 99 -6.41 -23.82 -15.36
C VAL A 99 -5.20 -24.67 -14.94
N ALA A 100 -4.55 -24.33 -13.83
CA ALA A 100 -3.45 -25.11 -13.28
C ALA A 100 -3.82 -26.56 -12.96
N LEU A 101 -5.00 -26.77 -12.37
CA LEU A 101 -5.48 -28.09 -11.97
C LEU A 101 -5.97 -28.93 -13.16
N THR A 102 -6.52 -28.29 -14.19
CA THR A 102 -7.12 -28.99 -15.34
C THR A 102 -6.16 -29.19 -16.50
N ALA A 103 -5.29 -28.21 -16.78
CA ALA A 103 -4.35 -28.26 -17.91
C ALA A 103 -2.93 -28.67 -17.50
N GLY A 104 -2.68 -28.94 -16.21
CA GLY A 104 -1.35 -29.26 -15.68
C GLY A 104 -0.36 -28.09 -15.75
N SER A 105 -0.81 -26.88 -16.10
CA SER A 105 0.01 -25.68 -16.27
C SER A 105 0.17 -24.90 -14.96
N TRP A 106 0.36 -25.61 -13.85
CA TRP A 106 0.48 -25.02 -12.52
C TRP A 106 1.63 -24.02 -12.40
N TRP A 107 2.65 -24.15 -13.25
CA TRP A 107 3.77 -23.22 -13.37
C TRP A 107 3.37 -21.77 -13.70
N ALA A 108 2.21 -21.58 -14.36
CA ALA A 108 1.71 -20.27 -14.75
C ALA A 108 0.97 -19.53 -13.61
N VAL A 109 0.66 -20.20 -12.49
CA VAL A 109 -0.16 -19.61 -11.42
C VAL A 109 0.48 -18.37 -10.82
N LEU A 110 1.72 -18.47 -10.36
CA LEU A 110 2.42 -17.35 -9.76
C LEU A 110 2.60 -16.16 -10.74
N PRO A 111 3.13 -16.32 -11.96
CA PRO A 111 3.29 -15.18 -12.87
C PRO A 111 1.96 -14.51 -13.23
N VAL A 112 0.87 -15.27 -13.41
CA VAL A 112 -0.48 -14.70 -13.63
C VAL A 112 -0.95 -13.91 -12.41
N LEU A 113 -0.77 -14.47 -11.21
CA LEU A 113 -1.14 -13.79 -9.96
C LEU A 113 -0.35 -12.49 -9.78
N LEU A 114 0.98 -12.52 -9.98
CA LEU A 114 1.83 -11.33 -9.90
C LEU A 114 1.45 -10.27 -10.93
N THR A 115 1.06 -10.67 -12.14
CA THR A 115 0.55 -9.75 -13.16
C THR A 115 -0.75 -9.08 -12.72
N ALA A 116 -1.69 -9.83 -12.14
CA ALA A 116 -2.92 -9.27 -11.57
C ALA A 116 -2.62 -8.29 -10.41
N VAL A 117 -1.60 -8.59 -9.59
CA VAL A 117 -1.10 -7.64 -8.57
C VAL A 117 -0.48 -6.40 -9.17
N CYS A 118 0.29 -6.49 -10.26
CA CYS A 118 0.79 -5.32 -10.96
C CYS A 118 -0.35 -4.36 -11.36
N VAL A 119 -1.42 -4.91 -11.94
CA VAL A 119 -2.60 -4.12 -12.36
C VAL A 119 -3.28 -3.46 -11.16
N HIS A 120 -3.45 -4.19 -10.06
CA HIS A 120 -4.06 -3.61 -8.86
C HIS A 120 -3.21 -2.53 -8.20
N VAL A 121 -1.89 -2.74 -8.09
CA VAL A 121 -0.98 -1.74 -7.55
C VAL A 121 -0.91 -0.51 -8.45
N ALA A 122 -0.96 -0.69 -9.78
CA ALA A 122 -1.09 0.43 -10.71
C ALA A 122 -2.39 1.22 -10.50
N ALA A 123 -3.52 0.55 -10.25
CA ALA A 123 -4.78 1.22 -9.92
C ALA A 123 -4.68 2.00 -8.59
N LEU A 124 -4.06 1.42 -7.55
CA LEU A 124 -3.75 2.11 -6.29
C LEU A 124 -2.89 3.34 -6.54
N LEU A 125 -1.81 3.21 -7.31
CA LEU A 125 -0.90 4.29 -7.66
C LEU A 125 -1.62 5.43 -8.38
N ILE A 126 -2.45 5.13 -9.37
CA ILE A 126 -3.21 6.15 -10.13
C ILE A 126 -4.22 6.86 -9.22
N ALA A 127 -4.93 6.11 -8.38
CA ALA A 127 -6.01 6.62 -7.54
C ALA A 127 -5.51 7.37 -6.30
N LEU A 128 -4.44 6.91 -5.65
CA LEU A 128 -3.95 7.42 -4.37
C LEU A 128 -2.66 8.24 -4.49
N ARG A 129 -1.89 8.03 -5.58
CA ARG A 129 -0.61 8.68 -5.88
C ARG A 129 0.41 8.62 -4.74
N ARG A 130 0.42 7.53 -3.97
CA ARG A 130 1.36 7.37 -2.86
C ARG A 130 2.73 6.96 -3.39
N SER A 131 3.78 7.43 -2.72
CA SER A 131 5.17 7.04 -3.01
C SER A 131 5.40 5.55 -2.81
N ALA A 132 4.81 4.95 -1.77
CA ALA A 132 4.89 3.52 -1.52
C ALA A 132 4.35 2.68 -2.69
N ASP A 133 3.30 3.15 -3.38
CA ASP A 133 2.69 2.43 -4.51
C ASP A 133 3.63 2.39 -5.74
N VAL A 134 4.53 3.38 -5.89
CA VAL A 134 5.57 3.38 -6.94
C VAL A 134 6.58 2.27 -6.67
N ALA A 135 7.11 2.20 -5.45
CA ALA A 135 8.07 1.19 -5.07
C ALA A 135 7.46 -0.22 -5.16
N ALA A 136 6.20 -0.35 -4.73
CA ALA A 136 5.45 -1.60 -4.84
C ALA A 136 5.27 -2.04 -6.29
N LEU A 137 4.90 -1.11 -7.18
CA LEU A 137 4.75 -1.43 -8.59
C LEU A 137 6.06 -1.91 -9.21
N VAL A 138 7.18 -1.26 -8.90
CA VAL A 138 8.51 -1.67 -9.39
C VAL A 138 8.88 -3.06 -8.87
N VAL A 139 8.70 -3.31 -7.57
CA VAL A 139 9.04 -4.62 -6.96
C VAL A 139 8.18 -5.74 -7.54
N VAL A 140 6.85 -5.55 -7.63
CA VAL A 140 5.97 -6.60 -8.15
C VAL A 140 6.12 -6.81 -9.64
N LEU A 141 6.42 -5.75 -10.41
CA LEU A 141 6.71 -5.87 -11.83
C LEU A 141 8.01 -6.65 -12.05
N ALA A 142 9.06 -6.37 -11.29
CA ALA A 142 10.31 -7.14 -11.33
C ALA A 142 10.06 -8.61 -10.96
N ALA A 143 9.26 -8.87 -9.92
CA ALA A 143 8.88 -10.23 -9.53
C ALA A 143 8.11 -10.95 -10.65
N ALA A 144 7.17 -10.27 -11.31
CA ALA A 144 6.41 -10.82 -12.44
C ALA A 144 7.32 -11.14 -13.63
N ILE A 145 8.26 -10.25 -13.96
CA ILE A 145 9.25 -10.48 -15.03
C ILE A 145 10.08 -11.72 -14.70
N VAL A 146 10.61 -11.84 -13.48
CA VAL A 146 11.36 -13.03 -13.04
C VAL A 146 10.52 -14.30 -13.19
N ALA A 147 9.27 -14.26 -12.73
CA ALA A 147 8.34 -15.40 -12.80
C ALA A 147 7.99 -15.81 -14.24
N TRP A 148 7.95 -14.88 -15.19
CA TRP A 148 7.72 -15.15 -16.61
C TRP A 148 9.01 -15.53 -17.37
N SER A 149 10.17 -15.04 -16.94
CA SER A 149 11.44 -15.18 -17.67
C SER A 149 12.08 -16.56 -17.57
N LEU A 150 11.72 -17.32 -16.53
CA LEU A 150 12.31 -18.62 -16.27
C LEU A 150 11.41 -19.71 -16.85
N SER A 151 12.02 -20.55 -17.71
CA SER A 151 11.38 -21.70 -18.36
C SER A 151 10.65 -22.61 -17.35
N PRO A 152 9.63 -23.39 -17.75
CA PRO A 152 8.99 -24.38 -16.88
C PRO A 152 9.96 -25.30 -16.13
N THR A 153 11.17 -25.51 -16.68
CA THR A 153 12.24 -26.31 -16.06
C THR A 153 12.94 -25.64 -14.87
N SER A 154 12.95 -24.30 -14.81
CA SER A 154 13.53 -23.47 -13.72
C SER A 154 12.47 -22.80 -12.85
N MET A 155 11.22 -23.27 -12.96
CA MET A 155 10.06 -22.64 -12.34
C MET A 155 10.17 -22.50 -10.82
N ARG A 156 10.77 -23.49 -10.13
CA ARG A 156 10.96 -23.45 -8.67
C ARG A 156 11.85 -22.29 -8.24
N GLU A 157 12.90 -22.01 -9.00
CA GLU A 157 13.83 -20.90 -8.76
C GLU A 157 13.10 -19.57 -8.96
N ALA A 158 12.35 -19.46 -10.06
CA ALA A 158 11.53 -18.30 -10.40
C ALA A 158 10.50 -17.98 -9.33
N TRP A 159 9.82 -19.02 -8.82
CA TRP A 159 8.81 -18.88 -7.80
C TRP A 159 9.40 -18.49 -6.45
N THR A 160 10.58 -19.03 -6.12
CA THR A 160 11.29 -18.68 -4.89
C THR A 160 11.69 -17.20 -4.89
N LEU A 161 12.28 -16.70 -5.97
CA LEU A 161 12.67 -15.29 -6.09
C LEU A 161 11.48 -14.35 -6.21
N GLY A 162 10.55 -14.63 -7.13
CA GLY A 162 9.39 -13.80 -7.40
C GLY A 162 8.43 -13.77 -6.21
N GLY A 163 8.17 -14.92 -5.60
CA GLY A 163 7.37 -15.04 -4.38
C GLY A 163 8.05 -14.35 -3.20
N GLY A 164 9.36 -14.51 -3.02
CA GLY A 164 10.13 -13.78 -2.01
C GLY A 164 9.97 -12.26 -2.14
N ALA A 165 10.24 -11.71 -3.33
CA ALA A 165 10.08 -10.27 -3.59
C ALA A 165 8.64 -9.76 -3.32
N ALA A 166 7.62 -10.52 -3.75
CA ALA A 166 6.23 -10.17 -3.53
C ALA A 166 5.83 -10.21 -2.04
N ALA A 167 6.30 -11.23 -1.29
CA ALA A 167 6.13 -11.30 0.15
C ALA A 167 6.77 -10.09 0.84
N GLY A 168 8.00 -9.74 0.43
CA GLY A 168 8.72 -8.56 0.89
C GLY A 168 7.94 -7.26 0.69
N MET A 169 7.39 -7.05 -0.50
CA MET A 169 6.50 -5.90 -0.78
C MET A 169 5.32 -5.85 0.19
N CYS A 170 4.62 -6.97 0.40
CA CYS A 170 3.48 -7.02 1.33
C CYS A 170 3.90 -6.68 2.78
N ILE A 171 5.04 -7.22 3.23
CA ILE A 171 5.62 -6.92 4.55
C ILE A 171 6.00 -5.44 4.65
N GLY A 172 6.63 -4.87 3.61
CA GLY A 172 6.98 -3.45 3.54
C GLY A 172 5.75 -2.56 3.69
N TYR A 173 4.64 -2.90 3.01
CA TYR A 173 3.36 -2.21 3.19
C TYR A 173 2.82 -2.31 4.62
N LEU A 174 2.86 -3.50 5.23
CA LEU A 174 2.43 -3.67 6.62
C LEU A 174 3.24 -2.79 7.57
N ILE A 175 4.56 -2.70 7.36
CA ILE A 175 5.45 -1.83 8.13
C ILE A 175 5.04 -0.37 7.95
N VAL A 176 4.91 0.12 6.71
CA VAL A 176 4.51 1.51 6.41
C VAL A 176 3.13 1.86 6.98
N LEU A 177 2.16 0.94 6.95
CA LEU A 177 0.82 1.15 7.49
C LEU A 177 0.79 1.17 9.02
N ARG A 178 1.73 0.49 9.70
CA ARG A 178 1.81 0.41 11.16
C ARG A 178 2.76 1.42 11.79
N LEU A 179 3.71 1.96 11.04
CA LEU A 179 4.63 2.97 11.57
C LEU A 179 3.85 4.26 11.88
N PRO A 180 3.96 4.79 13.12
CA PRO A 180 3.38 6.08 13.44
C PRO A 180 4.06 7.12 12.55
N ARG A 181 3.27 7.76 11.66
CA ARG A 181 3.72 8.90 10.87
C ARG A 181 4.06 10.02 11.85
N ARG A 182 5.34 10.16 12.21
CA ARG A 182 5.81 11.34 12.92
C ARG A 182 5.44 12.52 12.03
N ARG A 183 4.40 13.26 12.43
CA ARG A 183 4.22 14.63 11.95
C ARG A 183 5.50 15.32 12.39
N VAL A 184 6.43 15.56 11.47
CA VAL A 184 7.31 16.70 11.61
C VAL A 184 6.35 17.87 11.52
N ALA A 185 5.77 18.24 12.66
CA ALA A 185 5.24 19.57 12.86
C ALA A 185 6.44 20.45 12.55
N ALA A 186 6.45 21.03 11.35
CA ALA A 186 7.24 22.20 11.12
C ALA A 186 6.78 23.17 12.21
N ALA A 187 7.62 23.33 13.24
CA ALA A 187 7.53 24.40 14.21
C ALA A 187 7.79 25.70 13.44
N GLY A 188 6.83 26.08 12.59
CA GLY A 188 6.60 27.45 12.20
C GLY A 188 5.58 27.95 13.22
N THR A 189 6.10 28.55 14.28
CA THR A 189 5.33 29.31 15.28
C THR A 189 4.19 30.09 14.61
N PRO A 190 2.92 29.89 15.00
CA PRO A 190 1.90 30.86 14.68
C PRO A 190 2.23 32.14 15.44
N ARG A 191 2.73 33.16 14.73
CA ARG A 191 2.73 34.53 15.24
C ARG A 191 1.25 34.88 15.37
N ALA A 192 0.76 34.86 16.59
CA ALA A 192 -0.61 35.25 16.88
C ALA A 192 -0.79 36.71 16.46
N ASP A 193 -1.62 36.92 15.46
CA ASP A 193 -2.32 38.19 15.30
C ASP A 193 -3.15 38.39 16.57
N LEU A 194 -2.79 39.39 17.37
CA LEU A 194 -3.70 39.96 18.37
C LEU A 194 -4.10 41.34 17.88
N PRO A 195 -5.38 41.55 17.51
CA PRO A 195 -5.91 42.88 17.35
C PRO A 195 -6.76 43.29 18.57
N VAL A 196 -6.62 44.57 18.91
CA VAL A 196 -7.53 45.46 19.65
C VAL A 196 -7.45 45.48 21.19
N GLY A 197 -7.19 46.68 21.72
CA GLY A 197 -7.48 47.04 23.11
C GLY A 197 -6.92 48.40 23.52
N ALA A 198 -7.27 49.48 22.81
CA ALA A 198 -7.19 50.82 23.39
C ALA A 198 -8.36 50.99 24.37
N ALA A 199 -8.07 51.07 25.67
CA ALA A 199 -8.90 51.74 26.67
C ALA A 199 -8.10 51.84 27.99
N ASP A 200 -7.71 53.07 28.30
CA ASP A 200 -7.89 53.76 29.58
C ASP A 200 -7.51 53.08 30.90
N GLY A 201 -6.75 53.82 31.72
CA GLY A 201 -6.89 53.71 33.17
C GLY A 201 -5.63 53.95 33.96
N ALA A 202 -5.50 55.19 34.44
CA ALA A 202 -4.57 55.67 35.45
C ALA A 202 -4.25 54.69 36.61
N SER A 203 -3.00 54.71 37.07
CA SER A 203 -2.70 54.82 38.51
C SER A 203 -1.34 55.47 38.73
N ALA A 204 -1.32 56.34 39.74
CA ALA A 204 -0.37 57.38 40.02
C ALA A 204 0.81 56.94 40.92
N SER A 205 1.62 57.95 41.25
CA SER A 205 2.64 58.05 42.32
C SER A 205 4.08 57.95 41.82
N SER A 206 5.09 58.75 42.22
CA SER A 206 5.26 60.05 42.86
C SER A 206 6.73 60.08 43.35
N GLY A 207 7.39 61.24 43.31
CA GLY A 207 8.62 61.52 44.07
C GLY A 207 9.84 61.67 43.19
N GLN A 208 10.68 62.70 43.32
CA GLN A 208 10.77 63.86 44.20
C GLN A 208 11.53 64.95 43.42
#